data_AF-A0A1G5CIK1-F1
#
_entry.id   AF-A0A1G5CIK1-F1
#
_cell.length_a   1.000
_cell.length_b   1.000
_cell.length_c   1.000
_cell.angle_alpha   90.00
_cell.angle_beta   90.00
_cell.angle_gamma   90.00
#
_symmetry.space_group_name_H-M   'P 1'
#
loop_
_entity.id
_entity.type
_entity.pdbx_description
1 polymer ?
#
loop_
_entity_poly.entity_id
_entity_poly.type
_entity_poly.pdbx_seq_one_letter_code
_entity_poly.pdbx_strand_id
1 'polypeptide(L)'
;MNRWTEWLLLFFAIRARLRLAPSPAIIYSAPMKPWTLYILECADGTLYTGITTDPQRRLDEHNAGVGARYTRARLPVTMVYQTSAKDRSEASRLEYRIKKLPRKAKLEMIKAGKTDHGKTGDR
;
A
#
# COMPACT_ATOMS: atom_id res chain seq x y z
N MET A 1 -49.43 35.89 30.94
CA MET A 1 -49.15 36.95 29.96
C MET A 1 -47.63 37.10 29.81
N ASN A 2 -47.07 36.29 28.92
CA ASN A 2 -45.85 36.42 28.12
C ASN A 2 -44.49 36.74 28.79
N ARG A 3 -43.85 35.69 29.35
CA ARG A 3 -42.39 35.61 29.59
C ARG A 3 -41.61 35.17 28.32
N TRP A 4 -41.95 35.74 27.16
CA TRP A 4 -41.45 35.28 25.85
C TRP A 4 -40.99 36.41 24.90
N THR A 5 -40.63 37.58 25.43
CA THR A 5 -40.17 38.73 24.60
C THR A 5 -38.76 39.22 24.88
N GLU A 6 -38.02 38.59 25.80
CA GLU A 6 -36.63 38.99 26.13
C GLU A 6 -35.54 38.10 25.49
N TRP A 7 -35.92 37.20 24.59
CA TRP A 7 -34.98 36.33 23.85
C TRP A 7 -34.80 36.69 22.37
N LEU A 8 -35.39 37.79 21.89
CA LEU A 8 -35.36 38.18 20.46
C LEU A 8 -34.46 39.38 20.12
N LEU A 9 -33.78 40.00 21.09
CA LEU A 9 -32.83 41.11 20.86
C LEU A 9 -31.36 40.76 21.18
N LEU A 10 -31.05 39.46 21.28
CA LEU A 10 -29.67 38.93 21.22
C LEU A 10 -29.41 38.13 19.92
N PHE A 11 -30.28 38.28 18.92
CA PHE A 11 -30.17 37.59 17.63
C PHE A 11 -29.98 38.54 16.42
N PHE A 12 -29.84 39.86 16.60
CA PHE A 12 -29.85 40.79 15.46
C PHE A 12 -28.84 41.96 15.49
N ALA A 13 -27.68 41.81 16.14
CA ALA A 13 -26.65 42.84 16.08
C ALA A 13 -25.24 42.27 15.86
N ILE A 14 -24.59 42.81 14.83
CA ILE A 14 -23.15 42.77 14.55
C ILE A 14 -22.68 41.58 13.68
N ARG A 15 -22.99 41.75 12.39
CA ARG A 15 -22.02 41.58 11.30
C ARG A 15 -20.60 41.98 11.72
N ALA A 16 -19.77 40.98 12.01
CA ALA A 16 -18.43 40.96 11.45
C ALA A 16 -18.37 39.71 10.60
N ARG A 17 -18.63 39.91 9.31
CA ARG A 17 -18.38 38.94 8.24
C ARG A 17 -16.92 38.55 8.39
N LEU A 18 -16.64 37.46 9.11
CA LEU A 18 -15.39 36.73 8.98
C LEU A 18 -15.32 36.38 7.49
N ARG A 19 -14.64 37.22 6.71
CA ARG A 19 -14.01 36.79 5.48
C ARG A 19 -12.97 35.80 5.94
N LEU A 20 -13.39 34.54 6.09
CA LEU A 20 -12.49 33.41 5.99
C LEU A 20 -11.83 33.59 4.63
N ALA A 21 -10.61 34.14 4.63
CA ALA A 21 -9.72 33.96 3.50
C ALA A 21 -9.72 32.46 3.19
N PRO A 22 -9.78 32.03 1.92
CA PRO A 22 -9.47 30.64 1.64
C PRO A 22 -8.10 30.37 2.25
N SER A 23 -8.04 29.44 3.22
CA SER A 23 -6.78 28.90 3.74
C SER A 23 -5.87 28.68 2.53
N PRO A 24 -4.57 29.04 2.58
CA PRO A 24 -3.67 28.61 1.53
C PRO A 24 -3.91 27.12 1.40
N ALA A 25 -4.34 26.69 0.21
CA ALA A 25 -4.41 25.30 -0.12
C ALA A 25 -2.96 24.83 -0.11
N ILE A 26 -2.42 24.53 1.09
CA ILE A 26 -1.34 23.59 1.23
C ILE A 26 -1.92 22.37 0.55
N ILE A 27 -1.41 22.12 -0.66
CA ILE A 27 -1.76 20.96 -1.45
C ILE A 27 -1.21 19.80 -0.64
N TYR A 28 -1.97 19.34 0.36
CA TYR A 28 -1.71 18.10 1.07
C TYR A 28 -1.97 17.00 0.04
N SER A 29 -0.99 16.80 -0.84
CA SER A 29 -0.92 15.61 -1.67
C SER A 29 -0.65 14.48 -0.69
N ALA A 30 -1.70 13.75 -0.31
CA ALA A 30 -1.52 12.51 0.45
C ALA A 30 -0.44 11.69 -0.26
N PRO A 31 0.56 11.14 0.47
CA PRO A 31 1.67 10.44 -0.16
C PRO A 31 1.10 9.30 -1.00
N MET A 32 1.24 9.39 -2.33
CA MET A 32 0.79 8.32 -3.22
C MET A 32 1.63 7.09 -2.90
N LYS A 33 1.01 6.07 -2.28
CA LYS A 33 1.68 4.79 -2.03
C LYS A 33 2.07 4.17 -3.38
N PRO A 34 3.37 3.88 -3.61
CA PRO A 34 3.80 3.27 -4.86
C PRO A 34 3.20 1.87 -5.01
N TRP A 35 2.97 1.46 -6.25
CA TRP A 35 2.60 0.08 -6.51
C TRP A 35 3.82 -0.79 -6.32
N THR A 36 3.67 -1.94 -5.69
CA THR A 36 4.75 -2.87 -5.41
C THR A 36 4.43 -4.20 -6.03
N LEU A 37 5.35 -4.74 -6.83
CA LEU A 37 5.33 -6.13 -7.23
C LEU A 37 6.01 -6.96 -6.17
N TYR A 38 5.43 -8.12 -5.86
CA TYR A 38 5.97 -9.05 -4.89
C TYR A 38 5.97 -10.48 -5.40
N ILE A 39 6.88 -11.29 -4.86
CA ILE A 39 6.92 -12.74 -5.05
C ILE A 39 6.88 -13.40 -3.68
N LEU A 40 5.93 -14.33 -3.52
CA LEU A 40 5.82 -15.19 -2.35
C LEU A 40 6.31 -16.59 -2.71
N GLU A 41 7.03 -17.20 -1.77
CA GLU A 41 7.30 -18.62 -1.77
C GLU A 41 6.27 -19.33 -0.89
N CYS A 42 5.62 -20.33 -1.46
CA CYS A 42 4.65 -21.17 -0.77
C CYS A 42 5.34 -22.34 -0.06
N ALA A 43 4.64 -22.99 0.86
CA ALA A 43 5.16 -24.15 1.61
C ALA A 43 5.59 -25.33 0.71
N ASP A 44 5.00 -25.45 -0.49
CA ASP A 44 5.36 -26.46 -1.50
C ASP A 44 6.54 -26.03 -2.41
N GLY A 45 7.20 -24.90 -2.10
CA GLY A 45 8.27 -24.33 -2.90
C GLY A 45 7.79 -23.71 -4.23
N THR A 46 6.48 -23.61 -4.46
CA THR A 46 5.95 -22.86 -5.61
C THR A 46 6.07 -21.36 -5.39
N LEU A 47 6.11 -20.61 -6.49
CA LEU A 47 6.23 -19.15 -6.44
C LEU A 47 4.93 -18.50 -6.91
N TYR A 48 4.38 -17.61 -6.09
CA TYR A 48 3.26 -16.76 -6.42
C TYR A 48 3.73 -15.34 -6.70
N THR A 49 3.21 -14.69 -7.73
CA THR A 49 3.58 -13.31 -8.10
C THR A 49 2.32 -12.46 -8.15
N GLY A 50 2.38 -11.29 -7.52
CA GLY A 50 1.28 -10.34 -7.48
C GLY A 50 1.76 -8.90 -7.37
N ILE A 51 0.81 -7.96 -7.43
CA ILE A 51 1.04 -6.52 -7.21
C ILE A 51 0.10 -6.00 -6.12
N THR A 52 0.55 -5.01 -5.34
CA THR A 52 -0.21 -4.38 -4.25
C THR A 52 0.38 -3.02 -3.92
N THR A 53 -0.39 -2.14 -3.29
CA THR A 53 0.12 -0.89 -2.69
C THR A 53 0.58 -1.10 -1.25
N ASP A 54 0.29 -2.26 -0.66
CA ASP A 54 0.64 -2.61 0.72
C ASP A 54 1.07 -4.10 0.80
N PRO A 55 2.38 -4.39 0.68
CA PRO A 55 2.92 -5.76 0.66
C PRO A 55 2.76 -6.49 1.98
N GLN A 56 2.95 -5.79 3.10
CA GLN A 56 2.89 -6.41 4.43
C GLN A 56 1.46 -6.83 4.76
N ARG A 57 0.49 -5.91 4.63
CA ARG A 57 -0.93 -6.22 4.79
C ARG A 57 -1.34 -7.39 3.91
N ARG A 58 -0.82 -7.44 2.67
CA ARG A 58 -1.16 -8.50 1.72
C ARG A 58 -0.55 -9.85 2.11
N LEU A 59 0.69 -9.88 2.61
CA LEU A 59 1.33 -11.09 3.15
C LEU A 59 0.51 -11.66 4.32
N ASP A 60 0.08 -10.80 5.24
CA ASP A 60 -0.71 -11.20 6.40
C ASP A 60 -2.07 -11.77 5.96
N GLU A 61 -2.75 -11.14 5.00
CA GLU A 61 -3.99 -11.67 4.40
C GLU A 61 -3.79 -13.04 3.75
N HIS A 62 -2.65 -13.27 3.08
CA HIS A 62 -2.35 -14.57 2.51
C HIS A 62 -2.17 -15.62 3.61
N ASN A 63 -1.38 -15.34 4.64
CA ASN A 63 -1.15 -16.26 5.76
C ASN A 63 -2.39 -16.48 6.64
N ALA A 64 -3.31 -15.52 6.70
CA ALA A 64 -4.61 -15.67 7.34
C ALA A 64 -5.63 -16.44 6.48
N GLY A 65 -5.26 -16.91 5.29
CA GLY A 65 -6.16 -17.68 4.41
C GLY A 65 -7.21 -16.84 3.68
N VAL A 66 -7.14 -15.51 3.74
CA VAL A 66 -8.08 -14.59 3.08
C VAL A 66 -7.57 -14.13 1.71
N GLY A 67 -6.28 -14.35 1.43
CA GLY A 67 -5.61 -14.03 0.16
C GLY A 67 -6.09 -14.83 -1.05
N ALA A 68 -5.26 -14.91 -2.09
CA ALA A 68 -5.61 -15.58 -3.34
C ALA A 68 -5.95 -17.07 -3.15
N ARG A 69 -6.95 -17.58 -3.90
CA ARG A 69 -7.33 -19.02 -3.86
C ARG A 69 -6.13 -19.96 -3.99
N TYR A 70 -5.16 -19.58 -4.83
CA TYR A 70 -3.95 -20.35 -5.08
C TYR A 70 -3.09 -20.55 -3.82
N THR A 71 -2.89 -19.51 -3.02
CA THR A 71 -2.02 -19.55 -1.83
C THR A 71 -2.74 -20.13 -0.61
N ARG A 72 -4.07 -20.07 -0.55
CA ARG A 72 -4.85 -20.57 0.61
C ARG A 72 -4.59 -22.05 0.92
N ALA A 73 -4.34 -22.86 -0.10
CA ALA A 73 -4.04 -24.28 0.06
C ALA A 73 -2.54 -24.58 0.26
N ARG A 74 -1.68 -23.54 0.33
CA ARG A 74 -0.21 -23.67 0.29
C ARG A 74 0.50 -22.81 1.34
N LEU A 75 -0.16 -22.63 2.48
CA LEU A 75 0.35 -21.88 3.62
C LEU A 75 1.35 -22.71 4.43
N PRO A 76 2.29 -22.08 5.15
CA PRO A 76 2.56 -20.64 5.17
C PRO A 76 3.22 -20.15 3.87
N VAL A 77 3.06 -18.85 3.58
CA VAL A 77 3.78 -18.18 2.50
C VAL A 77 4.75 -17.15 3.06
N THR A 78 5.90 -17.03 2.42
CA THR A 78 6.95 -16.07 2.81
C THR A 78 7.27 -15.12 1.68
N MET A 79 7.48 -13.84 2.02
CA MET A 79 7.94 -12.83 1.05
C MET A 79 9.39 -13.10 0.68
N VAL A 80 9.66 -13.38 -0.60
CA VAL A 80 11.03 -13.66 -1.08
C VAL A 80 11.58 -12.56 -1.98
N TYR A 81 10.73 -11.71 -2.53
CA TYR A 81 11.13 -10.58 -3.35
C TYR A 81 10.06 -9.50 -3.39
N GLN A 82 10.46 -8.24 -3.45
CA GLN A 82 9.59 -7.11 -3.68
C GLN A 82 10.30 -6.00 -4.45
N THR A 83 9.58 -5.27 -5.30
CA THR A 83 10.11 -4.12 -6.04
C THR A 83 9.02 -3.08 -6.29
N SER A 84 9.36 -1.80 -6.11
CA SER A 84 8.44 -0.68 -6.32
C SER A 84 8.30 -0.35 -7.81
N ALA A 85 7.11 0.06 -8.21
CA ALA A 85 6.73 0.57 -9.51
C ALA A 85 6.05 1.93 -9.33
N LYS A 86 6.21 2.81 -10.33
CA LYS A 86 5.68 4.17 -10.33
C LYS A 86 4.15 4.18 -10.29
N ASP A 87 3.52 3.28 -11.04
CA ASP A 87 2.07 3.19 -11.16
C ASP A 87 1.57 1.76 -11.37
N ARG A 88 0.25 1.58 -11.34
CA ARG A 88 -0.41 0.29 -11.52
C ARG A 88 -0.10 -0.36 -12.87
N SER A 89 0.00 0.46 -13.93
CA SER A 89 0.22 -0.02 -15.29
C SER A 89 1.63 -0.58 -15.44
N GLU A 90 2.63 0.12 -14.90
CA GLU A 90 4.00 -0.38 -14.81
C GLU A 90 4.08 -1.66 -13.97
N ALA A 91 3.46 -1.67 -12.78
CA ALA A 91 3.43 -2.85 -11.92
C ALA A 91 2.82 -4.07 -12.66
N SER A 92 1.73 -3.87 -13.39
CA SER A 92 1.07 -4.94 -14.17
C SER A 92 1.96 -5.44 -15.33
N ARG A 93 2.69 -4.54 -16.01
CA ARG A 93 3.66 -4.91 -17.05
C ARG A 93 4.85 -5.68 -16.48
N LEU A 94 5.35 -5.28 -15.31
CA LEU A 94 6.40 -6.02 -14.59
C LEU A 94 5.90 -7.41 -14.19
N GLU A 95 4.68 -7.50 -13.66
CA GLU A 95 4.06 -8.76 -13.25
C GLU A 95 3.94 -9.74 -14.43
N TYR A 96 3.47 -9.26 -15.58
CA TYR A 96 3.39 -10.06 -16.80
C TYR A 96 4.76 -10.55 -17.27
N ARG A 97 5.77 -9.66 -17.28
CA ARG A 97 7.15 -10.02 -17.64
C ARG A 97 7.70 -11.11 -16.70
N ILE A 98 7.57 -10.92 -15.39
CA ILE A 98 8.06 -11.87 -14.39
C ILE A 98 7.32 -13.19 -14.49
N LYS A 99 5.99 -13.19 -14.68
CA LYS A 99 5.20 -14.43 -14.84
C LYS A 99 5.74 -15.31 -15.96
N LYS A 100 6.17 -14.72 -17.08
CA LYS A 100 6.77 -15.41 -18.23
C LYS A 100 8.19 -15.93 -18.01
N LEU A 101 8.91 -15.43 -17.01
CA LEU A 101 10.27 -15.90 -16.77
C LEU A 101 10.28 -17.38 -16.34
N PRO A 102 11.27 -18.17 -16.82
CA PRO A 102 11.45 -19.54 -16.35
C PRO A 102 11.79 -19.54 -14.85
N ARG A 103 11.46 -20.63 -14.16
CA ARG A 103 11.69 -20.76 -12.70
C ARG A 103 13.14 -20.43 -12.32
N LYS A 104 14.12 -20.89 -13.10
CA LYS A 104 15.55 -20.59 -12.87
C LYS A 104 15.83 -19.09 -12.85
N ALA A 105 15.33 -18.34 -13.84
CA ALA A 105 15.54 -16.89 -13.89
C ALA A 105 14.88 -16.16 -12.72
N LYS A 106 13.70 -16.62 -12.26
CA LYS A 106 13.06 -16.08 -11.05
C LYS A 106 13.92 -16.29 -9.80
N LEU A 107 14.49 -17.49 -9.64
CA LEU A 107 15.34 -17.80 -8.50
C LEU A 107 16.64 -16.98 -8.50
N GLU A 108 17.26 -16.80 -9.67
CA GLU A 108 18.45 -15.94 -9.78
C GLU A 108 18.13 -14.48 -9.46
N MET A 109 16.99 -13.96 -9.93
CA MET A 109 16.52 -12.62 -9.59
C MET A 109 16.27 -12.48 -8.07
N ILE A 110 15.67 -13.48 -7.43
CA ILE A 110 15.46 -13.49 -5.98
C ILE A 110 16.79 -13.48 -5.22
N LYS A 111 17.79 -14.27 -5.67
CA LYS A 111 19.13 -14.29 -5.07
C LYS A 111 19.83 -12.94 -5.22
N ALA A 112 19.79 -12.34 -6.41
CA ALA A 112 20.39 -11.04 -6.68
C ALA A 112 19.74 -9.91 -5.88
N GLY A 113 18.43 -9.98 -5.60
CA GLY A 113 17.76 -9.00 -4.73
C GLY A 113 18.11 -9.15 -3.24
N LYS A 114 18.56 -10.33 -2.80
CA LYS A 114 18.95 -10.59 -1.41
C LYS A 114 20.36 -10.10 -1.05
N THR A 115 21.23 -9.87 -2.05
CA THR A 115 22.63 -9.53 -1.81
C THR A 115 22.88 -8.11 -1.28
N ASP A 116 21.85 -7.24 -1.23
CA ASP A 116 22.02 -5.83 -0.87
C ASP A 116 21.75 -5.51 0.62
N HIS A 117 21.40 -6.49 1.45
CA HIS A 117 21.00 -6.26 2.86
C HIS A 117 21.94 -6.85 3.92
N GLY A 118 23.21 -7.12 3.61
CA GLY A 118 24.09 -7.75 4.62
C GLY A 118 25.58 -7.71 4.33
N LYS A 119 26.18 -6.51 4.34
CA LYS A 119 27.59 -6.33 4.72
C LYS A 119 27.80 -4.97 5.41
N THR A 120 27.29 -4.80 6.62
CA THR A 120 28.01 -3.98 7.62
C THR A 120 28.99 -4.94 8.27
N GLY A 121 30.25 -4.86 7.83
CA GLY A 121 31.32 -5.70 8.33
C GLY A 121 31.60 -5.40 9.81
N ASP A 122 31.63 -6.46 10.61
CA ASP A 122 32.30 -6.46 11.89
C ASP A 122 33.75 -6.91 11.63
N ARG A 123 34.69 -6.01 11.89
CA ARG A 123 36.13 -6.26 12.01
C ARG A 123 36.60 -5.62 13.30
#